data_AF-A0A3M0NUB7-F1
#
_entry.id   AF-A0A3M0NUB7-F1
#
_cell.length_a   1.000
_cell.length_b   1.000
_cell.length_c   1.000
_cell.angle_alpha   90.00
_cell.angle_beta   90.00
_cell.angle_gamma   90.00
#
_symmetry.space_group_name_H-M   'P 1'
#
loop_
_entity.id
_entity.type
_entity.pdbx_description
1 polymer ?
#
loop_
_entity_poly.entity_id
_entity_poly.type
_entity_poly.pdbx_seq_one_letter_code
_entity_poly.pdbx_strand_id
1 'polypeptide(L)'
;MNGRIDKWTDKYGNELDQAKKVICDKQINLVNLSKATDIPYSTIRAYRFDPSKLNKASWQRIKILSNAYIQSVVETKLDYDNMQTYPSKLMDMFKNWKLEAIKNDQSVAVIEKIEEIVMSDPLAVAEIFEVDNSK
;
A
#
# COMPACT_ATOMS: atom_id res chain seq x y z
N MET A 1 13.54 -4.22 27.42
CA MET A 1 12.61 -3.93 26.31
C MET A 1 13.01 -4.82 25.16
N ASN A 2 12.17 -5.80 24.79
CA ASN A 2 12.45 -6.63 23.61
C ASN A 2 12.25 -5.75 22.37
N GLY A 3 13.34 -5.47 21.66
CA GLY A 3 13.40 -4.57 20.50
C GLY A 3 12.72 -5.15 19.28
N ARG A 4 11.39 -5.23 19.30
CA ARG A 4 10.60 -5.49 18.10
C ARG A 4 10.62 -4.21 17.26
N ILE A 5 11.13 -4.32 16.04
CA ILE A 5 10.93 -3.31 15.01
C ILE A 5 9.51 -3.52 14.49
N ASP A 6 8.60 -2.61 14.84
CA ASP A 6 7.23 -2.66 14.33
C ASP A 6 7.22 -2.33 12.83
N LYS A 7 6.30 -2.96 12.09
CA LYS A 7 6.16 -2.62 10.67
C LYS A 7 5.47 -1.26 10.62
N TRP A 8 6.00 -0.35 9.81
CA TRP A 8 5.39 0.96 9.62
C TRP A 8 3.95 0.85 9.05
N THR A 9 3.63 -0.28 8.41
CA THR A 9 2.31 -0.62 7.90
C THR A 9 1.34 -1.17 8.96
N ASP A 10 1.76 -1.41 10.20
CA ASP A 10 0.91 -2.00 11.25
C ASP A 10 -0.35 -1.14 11.53
N LYS A 11 -0.30 0.17 11.28
CA LYS A 11 -1.47 1.07 11.34
C LYS A 11 -2.61 0.69 10.40
N TYR A 12 -2.31 -0.04 9.33
CA TYR A 12 -3.28 -0.53 8.35
C TYR A 12 -3.94 -1.86 8.77
N GLY A 13 -3.42 -2.51 9.82
CA GLY A 13 -3.82 -3.86 10.23
C GLY A 13 -3.13 -4.94 9.39
N ASN A 14 -3.24 -6.20 9.82
CA ASN A 14 -2.73 -7.33 9.04
C ASN A 14 -3.60 -7.60 7.79
N GLU A 15 -3.16 -8.50 6.91
CA GLU A 15 -3.82 -8.78 5.63
C GLU A 15 -5.29 -9.24 5.80
N LEU A 16 -5.59 -9.98 6.88
CA LEU A 16 -6.97 -10.40 7.18
C LEU A 16 -7.83 -9.21 7.62
N ASP A 17 -7.29 -8.31 8.43
CA ASP A 17 -7.97 -7.08 8.84
C ASP A 17 -8.23 -6.16 7.63
N GLN A 18 -7.24 -6.01 6.76
CA GLN A 18 -7.35 -5.26 5.51
C GLN A 18 -8.41 -5.86 4.58
N ALA A 19 -8.40 -7.19 4.40
CA ALA A 19 -9.42 -7.89 3.62
C ALA A 19 -10.83 -7.68 4.19
N LYS A 20 -10.98 -7.69 5.52
CA LYS A 20 -12.26 -7.37 6.18
C LYS A 20 -12.68 -5.92 5.92
N LYS A 21 -11.75 -4.95 6.02
CA LYS A 21 -12.03 -3.53 5.78
C LYS A 21 -12.57 -3.30 4.36
N VAL A 22 -11.91 -3.78 3.31
CA VAL A 22 -12.36 -3.58 1.92
C VAL A 22 -13.70 -4.27 1.64
N ILE A 23 -13.92 -5.47 2.22
CA ILE A 23 -15.16 -6.19 2.04
C ILE A 23 -16.33 -5.48 2.72
N CYS A 24 -16.11 -4.91 3.90
CA CYS A 24 -17.15 -4.26 4.70
C CYS A 24 -17.42 -2.80 4.30
N ASP A 25 -16.55 -2.19 3.48
CA ASP A 25 -16.74 -0.82 3.01
C ASP A 25 -17.97 -0.70 2.11
N LYS A 26 -18.97 0.04 2.57
CA LYS A 26 -20.23 0.23 1.84
C LYS A 26 -20.08 1.17 0.63
N GLN A 27 -19.03 1.97 0.58
CA GLN A 27 -18.73 2.83 -0.58
C GLN A 27 -18.19 2.02 -1.76
N ILE A 28 -17.57 0.87 -1.48
CA ILE A 28 -17.05 0.00 -2.54
C ILE A 28 -18.19 -0.78 -3.20
N ASN A 29 -18.34 -0.54 -4.50
CA ASN A 29 -19.24 -1.29 -5.36
C ASN A 29 -18.73 -2.74 -5.53
N LEU A 30 -19.54 -3.71 -5.10
CA LEU A 30 -19.19 -5.14 -5.14
C LEU A 30 -18.95 -5.70 -6.54
N VAL A 31 -19.61 -5.14 -7.57
CA VAL A 31 -19.39 -5.55 -8.96
C VAL A 31 -18.00 -5.13 -9.42
N ASN A 32 -17.58 -3.91 -9.07
CA ASN A 32 -16.25 -3.41 -9.41
C ASN A 32 -15.18 -4.18 -8.63
N LEU A 33 -15.41 -4.42 -7.34
CA LEU A 33 -14.50 -5.24 -6.53
C LEU A 33 -14.36 -6.67 -7.09
N SER A 34 -15.46 -7.26 -7.56
CA SER A 34 -15.45 -8.57 -8.23
C SER A 34 -14.59 -8.58 -9.48
N LYS A 35 -14.71 -7.56 -10.34
CA LYS A 35 -13.89 -7.42 -11.55
C LYS A 35 -12.41 -7.19 -11.21
N ALA A 36 -12.11 -6.33 -10.24
CA ALA A 36 -10.75 -5.99 -9.86
C ALA A 36 -9.99 -7.14 -9.19
N THR A 37 -10.70 -8.01 -8.47
CA THR A 37 -10.10 -9.11 -7.69
C THR A 37 -10.23 -10.48 -8.36
N ASP A 38 -10.99 -10.58 -9.44
CA ASP A 38 -11.42 -11.85 -10.06
C ASP A 38 -12.11 -12.82 -9.08
N ILE A 39 -12.60 -12.31 -7.95
CA ILE A 39 -13.39 -13.10 -6.99
C ILE A 39 -14.86 -12.99 -7.41
N PRO A 40 -15.60 -14.12 -7.54
CA PRO A 40 -16.99 -14.07 -7.98
C PRO A 40 -17.85 -13.16 -7.10
N TYR A 41 -18.71 -12.35 -7.71
CA TYR A 41 -19.62 -11.44 -7.01
C TYR A 41 -20.41 -12.12 -5.88
N SER A 42 -20.90 -13.34 -6.13
CA SER A 42 -21.61 -14.14 -5.13
C SER A 42 -20.76 -14.43 -3.88
N THR A 43 -19.46 -14.70 -4.08
CA THR A 43 -18.50 -14.93 -3.01
C THR A 43 -18.23 -13.64 -2.24
N ILE A 44 -17.97 -12.54 -2.93
CA ILE A 44 -17.73 -11.25 -2.28
C ILE A 44 -18.97 -10.80 -1.49
N ARG A 45 -20.16 -10.97 -2.06
CA ARG A 45 -21.44 -10.69 -1.37
C ARG A 45 -21.59 -11.55 -0.12
N ALA A 46 -21.24 -12.84 -0.19
CA ALA A 46 -21.29 -13.73 0.96
C ALA A 46 -20.31 -13.32 2.07
N TYR A 47 -19.11 -12.85 1.70
CA TYR A 47 -18.14 -12.30 2.65
C TYR A 47 -18.62 -10.98 3.26
N ARG A 48 -19.25 -10.08 2.49
CA ARG A 48 -19.80 -8.82 3.03
C ARG A 48 -20.95 -9.09 4.00
N PHE A 49 -21.80 -10.06 3.70
CA PHE A 49 -22.90 -10.46 4.58
C PHE A 49 -22.39 -11.07 5.89
N ASP A 50 -21.34 -11.89 5.83
CA ASP A 50 -20.72 -12.52 6.99
C ASP A 50 -19.18 -12.49 6.87
N PRO A 51 -18.53 -11.46 7.42
CA PRO A 51 -17.07 -11.31 7.35
C PRO A 51 -16.29 -12.40 8.07
N SER A 52 -16.92 -13.17 8.97
CA SER A 52 -16.26 -14.30 9.65
C SER A 52 -15.83 -15.40 8.68
N LYS A 53 -16.48 -15.49 7.51
CA LYS A 53 -16.15 -16.43 6.43
C LYS A 53 -14.76 -16.19 5.85
N LEU A 54 -14.22 -14.97 5.96
CA LEU A 54 -12.84 -14.67 5.56
C LEU A 54 -11.82 -15.44 6.39
N ASN A 55 -12.12 -15.77 7.66
CA ASN A 55 -11.22 -16.57 8.50
C ASN A 55 -10.98 -17.99 7.94
N LYS A 56 -11.86 -18.48 7.07
CA LYS A 56 -11.76 -19.79 6.40
C LYS A 56 -11.41 -19.67 4.91
N ALA A 57 -11.24 -18.45 4.40
CA ALA A 57 -10.85 -18.24 3.01
C ALA A 57 -9.38 -18.63 2.80
N SER A 58 -9.01 -18.96 1.57
CA SER A 58 -7.61 -19.22 1.24
C SER A 58 -6.77 -17.96 1.43
N TRP A 59 -5.51 -18.14 1.83
CA TRP A 59 -4.56 -17.03 1.97
C TRP A 59 -4.40 -16.21 0.70
N GLN A 60 -4.51 -16.84 -0.48
CA GLN A 60 -4.52 -16.14 -1.76
C GLN A 60 -5.68 -15.14 -1.87
N ARG A 61 -6.90 -15.52 -1.46
CA ARG A 61 -8.06 -14.61 -1.47
C ARG A 61 -7.88 -13.47 -0.46
N ILE A 62 -7.34 -13.76 0.72
CA ILE A 62 -7.02 -12.74 1.72
C ILE A 62 -6.01 -11.73 1.16
N LYS A 63 -4.93 -12.22 0.52
CA LYS A 63 -3.92 -11.37 -0.09
C LYS A 63 -4.48 -10.49 -1.22
N ILE A 64 -5.34 -11.04 -2.09
CA ILE A 64 -5.97 -10.26 -3.16
C ILE A 64 -6.85 -9.14 -2.58
N LEU A 65 -7.66 -9.44 -1.57
CA LEU A 65 -8.52 -8.43 -0.92
C LEU A 65 -7.70 -7.41 -0.12
N SER A 66 -6.63 -7.84 0.55
CA SER A 66 -5.67 -6.96 1.21
C SER A 66 -5.01 -5.99 0.21
N ASN A 67 -4.59 -6.47 -0.96
CA ASN A 67 -4.07 -5.60 -2.01
C ASN A 67 -5.13 -4.60 -2.52
N ALA A 68 -6.39 -5.02 -2.66
CA ALA A 68 -7.49 -4.12 -3.03
C ALA A 68 -7.73 -3.03 -1.96
N TYR A 69 -7.60 -3.38 -0.68
CA TYR A 69 -7.63 -2.40 0.41
C TYR A 69 -6.47 -1.40 0.28
N ILE A 70 -5.24 -1.91 0.12
CA ILE A 70 -4.04 -1.08 -0.03
C ILE A 70 -4.22 -0.10 -1.20
N GLN A 71 -4.66 -0.59 -2.35
CA GLN A 71 -4.93 0.24 -3.51
C GLN A 71 -5.94 1.36 -3.19
N SER A 72 -7.04 1.03 -2.50
CA SER A 72 -8.03 2.04 -2.10
C SER A 72 -7.45 3.11 -1.17
N VAL A 73 -6.55 2.73 -0.25
CA VAL A 73 -5.86 3.68 0.62
C VAL A 73 -4.94 4.59 -0.20
N VAL A 74 -4.16 4.02 -1.12
CA VAL A 74 -3.29 4.80 -2.01
C VAL A 74 -4.11 5.81 -2.82
N GLU A 75 -5.23 5.40 -3.39
CA GLU A 75 -6.15 6.27 -4.15
C GLU A 75 -6.77 7.41 -3.33
N THR A 76 -6.92 7.25 -2.01
CA THR A 76 -7.39 8.34 -1.14
C THR A 76 -6.34 9.40 -0.86
N LYS A 77 -5.05 9.04 -0.96
CA LYS A 77 -3.92 9.92 -0.67
C LYS A 77 -3.35 10.56 -1.91
N LEU A 78 -3.40 9.83 -3.02
CA LEU A 78 -2.65 10.12 -4.22
C LEU A 78 -3.60 9.99 -5.41
N ASP A 79 -3.99 11.12 -6.00
CA ASP A 79 -4.86 11.11 -7.17
C ASP A 79 -4.17 10.52 -8.40
N TYR A 80 -4.94 10.28 -9.45
CA TYR A 80 -4.45 9.64 -10.66
C TYR A 80 -3.25 10.37 -11.29
N ASP A 81 -3.27 11.69 -11.32
CA ASP A 81 -2.20 12.49 -11.94
C ASP A 81 -0.91 12.39 -11.11
N ASN A 82 -1.02 12.44 -9.79
CA ASN A 82 0.10 12.24 -8.88
C ASN A 82 0.61 10.79 -8.93
N MET A 83 -0.23 9.78 -9.19
CA MET A 83 0.22 8.37 -9.31
C MET A 83 1.20 8.18 -10.44
N GLN A 84 1.04 8.95 -11.52
CA GLN A 84 1.90 8.89 -12.69
C GLN A 84 3.18 9.71 -12.53
N THR A 85 3.12 10.80 -11.75
CA THR A 85 4.19 11.82 -11.74
C THR A 85 5.05 11.79 -10.48
N TYR A 86 4.46 11.50 -9.32
CA TYR A 86 5.17 11.54 -8.04
C TYR A 86 6.28 10.49 -7.91
N PRO A 87 6.13 9.24 -8.39
CA PRO A 87 7.22 8.27 -8.37
C PRO A 87 8.48 8.78 -9.08
N SER A 88 8.33 9.49 -10.22
CA SER A 88 9.45 10.11 -10.92
C SER A 88 10.09 11.25 -10.12
N LYS A 89 9.28 12.12 -9.51
CA LYS A 89 9.78 13.16 -8.59
C LYS A 89 10.59 12.54 -7.45
N LEU A 90 10.10 11.44 -6.88
CA LEU A 90 10.77 10.75 -5.76
C LEU A 90 12.08 10.09 -6.21
N MET A 91 12.14 9.48 -7.40
CA MET A 91 13.38 8.99 -7.99
C MET A 91 14.42 10.11 -8.19
N ASP A 92 13.99 11.29 -8.64
CA ASP A 92 14.88 12.45 -8.77
C ASP A 92 15.41 12.93 -7.42
N MET A 93 14.59 12.87 -6.36
CA MET A 93 15.05 13.16 -4.99
C MET A 93 16.12 12.18 -4.53
N PHE A 94 15.92 10.86 -4.70
CA PHE A 94 16.93 9.86 -4.38
C PHE A 94 18.21 10.04 -5.18
N LYS A 95 18.10 10.39 -6.47
CA LYS A 95 19.25 10.73 -7.31
C LYS A 95 20.04 11.91 -6.74
N ASN A 96 19.36 12.98 -6.32
CA ASN A 96 20.00 14.15 -5.73
C ASN A 96 20.69 13.81 -4.41
N TRP A 97 20.06 13.01 -3.54
CA TRP A 97 20.67 12.55 -2.29
C TRP A 97 21.93 11.71 -2.54
N LYS A 98 21.92 10.84 -3.55
CA LYS A 98 23.12 10.07 -3.95
C LYS A 98 24.25 10.99 -4.42
N LEU A 99 23.94 12.00 -5.23
CA LEU A 99 24.93 12.99 -5.68
C LEU A 99 25.53 13.78 -4.51
N GLU A 100 24.71 14.15 -3.53
CA GLU A 100 25.18 14.84 -2.32
C GLU A 100 26.07 13.95 -1.44
N ALA A 101 25.69 12.68 -1.24
CA ALA A 101 26.52 11.72 -0.52
C ALA A 101 27.89 11.55 -1.17
N ILE A 102 27.95 11.41 -2.51
CA ILE A 102 29.22 11.33 -3.26
C ILE A 102 30.08 12.58 -3.05
N LYS A 103 29.48 13.79 -3.10
CA LYS A 103 30.22 15.04 -2.87
C LYS A 103 30.84 15.12 -1.47
N ASN A 104 30.21 14.47 -0.50
CA ASN A 104 30.65 14.44 0.89
C ASN A 104 31.48 13.19 1.24
N ASP A 105 31.94 12.42 0.25
CA ASP A 105 32.69 11.16 0.43
C ASP A 105 31.95 10.13 1.31
N GLN A 106 30.62 10.09 1.17
CA GLN A 106 29.73 9.16 1.89
C GLN A 106 29.25 8.04 0.96
N SER A 107 29.04 6.86 1.52
CA SER A 107 28.49 5.71 0.79
C SER A 107 27.04 5.95 0.36
N VAL A 108 26.72 5.63 -0.88
CA VAL A 108 25.36 5.69 -1.43
C VAL A 108 24.53 4.42 -1.13
N ALA A 109 25.15 3.34 -0.64
CA ALA A 109 24.50 2.03 -0.53
C ALA A 109 23.25 2.04 0.37
N VAL A 110 23.27 2.84 1.44
CA VAL A 110 22.09 3.01 2.31
C VAL A 110 20.96 3.71 1.56
N ILE A 111 21.28 4.74 0.77
CA ILE A 111 20.28 5.50 -0.01
C ILE A 111 19.66 4.60 -1.08
N GLU A 112 20.47 3.81 -1.78
CA GLU A 112 20.00 2.83 -2.77
C GLU A 112 19.07 1.79 -2.13
N LYS A 113 19.39 1.31 -0.93
CA LYS A 113 18.51 0.34 -0.25
C LYS A 113 17.19 0.95 0.20
N ILE A 114 17.20 2.21 0.64
CA ILE A 114 15.98 2.95 0.98
C ILE A 114 15.14 3.18 -0.28
N GLU A 115 15.76 3.57 -1.39
CA GLU A 115 15.10 3.73 -2.70
C GLU A 115 14.40 2.43 -3.13
N GLU A 116 15.10 1.29 -3.07
CA GLU A 116 14.51 -0.02 -3.40
C GLU A 116 13.28 -0.36 -2.52
N ILE A 117 13.38 -0.14 -1.21
CA ILE A 117 12.29 -0.43 -0.27
C ILE A 117 11.09 0.49 -0.52
N VAL A 118 11.33 1.79 -0.67
CA VAL A 118 10.27 2.79 -0.87
C VAL A 118 9.58 2.57 -2.22
N MET A 119 10.34 2.39 -3.29
CA MET A 119 9.79 2.29 -4.64
C MET A 119 9.12 0.94 -4.93
N SER A 120 9.31 -0.07 -4.08
CA SER A 120 8.62 -1.36 -4.16
C SER A 120 7.32 -1.43 -3.36
N ASP A 121 7.02 -0.42 -2.52
CA ASP A 121 5.82 -0.37 -1.70
C ASP A 121 4.95 0.85 -2.06
N PRO A 122 3.82 0.65 -2.79
CA PRO A 122 2.91 1.73 -3.15
C PRO A 122 2.36 2.53 -1.96
N LEU A 123 2.19 1.91 -0.79
CA LEU A 123 1.79 2.65 0.41
C LEU A 123 2.91 3.59 0.86
N ALA A 124 4.17 3.19 0.75
CA ALA A 124 5.30 4.04 1.18
C ALA A 124 5.35 5.30 0.31
N VAL A 125 5.17 5.14 -1.00
CA VAL A 125 5.09 6.25 -1.95
C VAL A 125 3.93 7.20 -1.58
N ALA A 126 2.74 6.64 -1.29
CA ALA A 126 1.56 7.43 -0.92
C ALA A 126 1.72 8.18 0.41
N GLU A 127 2.36 7.58 1.40
CA GLU A 127 2.68 8.24 2.68
C GLU A 127 3.66 9.39 2.50
N ILE A 128 4.74 9.17 1.74
CA ILE A 128 5.74 10.20 1.48
C ILE A 128 5.11 11.38 0.74
N PHE A 129 4.22 11.10 -0.23
CA PHE A 129 3.43 12.13 -0.90
C PHE A 129 2.58 12.96 0.07
N GLU A 130 1.83 12.30 0.95
CA GLU A 130 0.96 12.98 1.92
C GLU A 130 1.80 13.90 2.83
N VAL A 131 2.95 13.44 3.30
CA VAL A 131 3.87 14.25 4.13
C VAL A 131 4.48 15.41 3.33
N ASP A 132 4.87 15.21 2.08
CA ASP A 132 5.48 16.24 1.23
C ASP A 132 4.49 17.39 0.92
N ASN A 133 3.20 17.06 0.79
CA ASN A 133 2.14 18.01 0.44
C ASN A 133 1.34 18.56 1.65
N SER A 134 1.62 18.12 2.88
CA SER A 134 0.99 18.64 4.10
C SER A 134 1.62 19.94 4.62
N LYS A 135 2.35 20.68 3.76
CA LYS A 135 3.00 21.97 4.07
C LYS A 135 2.15 23.15 3.60
#